data_AF-A0A8T5TYI2-F1
#
_entry.id   AF-A0A8T5TYI2-F1
#
_cell.length_a   1.000
_cell.length_b   1.000
_cell.length_c   1.000
_cell.angle_alpha   90.00
_cell.angle_beta   90.00
_cell.angle_gamma   90.00
#
_symmetry.space_group_name_H-M   'P 1'
#
loop_
_entity.id
_entity.type
_entity.pdbx_description
1 polymer ?
#
loop_
_entity_poly.entity_id
_entity_poly.type
_entity_poly.pdbx_seq_one_letter_code
_entity_poly.pdbx_strand_id
1 'polypeptide(L)'
;SQWLFKYVVKGIADYGNCTGIPTIGGEVEFDDSFENNCLVNVACIGLGTIEDFKHAPSRAYNPGDYIILMGGSTGRDGIHGVTFASRTLTEISEADRPAVQIGDPFTKKMIIEATLEAVKTGFVRGLKDLGGGGLTCATSELTGDGNTGANIDLRKVFTGEPGMTSYEIMLSESQERMAFIVKPEGLETVLEVFKKYEVAHAVIGKTDDSKVLKVFDGEELVVNLPAKALSESPIFKRQEKRPGYLDQLLAQKTPEPTITLKEIIEKLIASENICSKEWVYRQYDHEVGVRSVVKCGEGDSGVLRIIGTDKFIAASVGVNSKHCYLDPYEGAKGGLVEICGNIIANGAEPMAMVNCCNFGNPEIPESFWYFSKAVEGMNNFCRKLRIPIVGGNVSFYNEDEVSKTAIKATPQIMIVGIINGLENIITLPFKESGNDILIIGETEAELGGSEYHSVIHLIEGGIPPKIDEEKIQARWNLLFELYQKRLIKANHDVNKGGFIITIAEMCFKDKFGADIDLTGYNFNNLRDDELLFSETVGRFVIETNPKDQDEILDLAEKFNVSVNKIGVLTSMPEINITGLNQDLKLNTNKMKELYDSTIPDLMEI
;
A
#
# COMPACT_ATOMS: atom_id res chain seq x y z
N SER A 1 18.11 -8.16 -8.57
CA SER A 1 17.26 -7.29 -7.70
C SER A 1 17.76 -5.84 -7.58
N GLN A 2 19.04 -5.57 -7.26
CA GLN A 2 19.55 -4.19 -6.98
C GLN A 2 19.25 -3.16 -8.08
N TRP A 3 19.42 -3.53 -9.35
CA TRP A 3 19.09 -2.66 -10.49
C TRP A 3 17.61 -2.24 -10.48
N LEU A 4 16.69 -3.21 -10.34
CA LEU A 4 15.25 -2.96 -10.30
C LEU A 4 14.90 -2.01 -9.15
N PHE A 5 15.37 -2.33 -7.94
CA PHE A 5 15.13 -1.51 -6.75
C PHE A 5 15.60 -0.06 -6.95
N LYS A 6 16.83 0.15 -7.43
CA LYS A 6 17.39 1.48 -7.66
C LYS A 6 16.58 2.32 -8.64
N TYR A 7 16.20 1.74 -9.78
CA TYR A 7 15.51 2.49 -10.84
C TYR A 7 14.01 2.65 -10.61
N VAL A 8 13.36 1.73 -9.89
CA VAL A 8 11.97 1.91 -9.44
C VAL A 8 11.89 3.08 -8.45
N VAL A 9 12.76 3.10 -7.42
CA VAL A 9 12.83 4.20 -6.46
C VAL A 9 13.11 5.53 -7.17
N LYS A 10 14.08 5.53 -8.10
CA LYS A 10 14.37 6.73 -8.90
C LYS A 10 13.16 7.19 -9.71
N GLY A 11 12.44 6.29 -10.38
CA GLY A 11 11.27 6.63 -11.20
C GLY A 11 10.13 7.22 -10.37
N ILE A 12 9.86 6.65 -9.19
CA ILE A 12 8.87 7.19 -8.24
C ILE A 12 9.28 8.59 -7.78
N ALA A 13 10.56 8.78 -7.41
CA ALA A 13 11.09 10.07 -7.01
C ALA A 13 10.97 11.12 -8.12
N ASP A 14 11.41 10.79 -9.34
CA ASP A 14 11.39 11.69 -10.48
C ASP A 14 9.96 12.18 -10.76
N TYR A 15 8.97 11.28 -10.75
CA TYR A 15 7.58 11.63 -11.05
C TYR A 15 6.89 12.36 -9.89
N GLY A 16 6.98 11.83 -8.65
CA GLY A 16 6.35 12.39 -7.46
C GLY A 16 6.87 13.79 -7.13
N ASN A 17 8.20 13.97 -7.17
CA ASN A 17 8.84 15.25 -6.85
C ASN A 17 8.47 16.32 -7.89
N CYS A 18 8.50 15.98 -9.19
CA CYS A 18 8.17 16.93 -10.25
C CYS A 18 6.68 17.31 -10.28
N THR A 19 5.79 16.37 -9.93
CA THR A 19 4.35 16.67 -9.77
C THR A 19 4.02 17.42 -8.48
N GLY A 20 4.96 17.47 -7.53
CA GLY A 20 4.74 18.08 -6.22
C GLY A 20 3.74 17.30 -5.38
N ILE A 21 3.74 15.97 -5.49
CA ILE A 21 2.94 15.07 -4.65
C ILE A 21 3.89 14.33 -3.72
N PRO A 22 3.85 14.58 -2.40
CA PRO A 22 4.77 13.94 -1.48
C PRO A 22 4.44 12.45 -1.30
N THR A 23 5.48 11.62 -1.20
CA THR A 23 5.35 10.21 -0.82
C THR A 23 5.44 10.10 0.69
N ILE A 24 4.35 9.72 1.36
CA ILE A 24 4.25 9.76 2.83
C ILE A 24 4.55 8.43 3.52
N GLY A 25 4.81 7.37 2.75
CA GLY A 25 5.03 6.02 3.25
C GLY A 25 5.06 5.00 2.12
N GLY A 26 5.28 3.74 2.46
CA GLY A 26 5.38 2.63 1.54
C GLY A 26 5.88 1.37 2.23
N GLU A 27 5.85 0.24 1.53
CA GLU A 27 6.52 -1.00 1.93
C GLU A 27 7.57 -1.38 0.90
N VAL A 28 8.68 -1.96 1.39
CA VAL A 28 9.68 -2.64 0.56
C VAL A 28 9.88 -4.03 1.15
N GLU A 29 9.62 -5.05 0.36
CA GLU A 29 9.84 -6.46 0.70
C GLU A 29 10.77 -7.10 -0.35
N PHE A 30 11.72 -7.89 0.14
CA PHE A 30 12.63 -8.71 -0.64
C PHE A 30 12.32 -10.17 -0.37
N ASP A 31 12.09 -10.92 -1.45
CA ASP A 31 11.87 -12.36 -1.44
C ASP A 31 12.30 -12.92 -2.79
N ASP A 32 12.86 -14.14 -2.80
CA ASP A 32 13.34 -14.78 -4.02
C ASP A 32 12.22 -14.99 -5.05
N SER A 33 10.96 -15.12 -4.60
CA SER A 33 9.81 -15.25 -5.51
C SER A 33 9.56 -14.02 -6.38
N PHE A 34 10.12 -12.85 -6.03
CA PHE A 34 9.98 -11.61 -6.80
C PHE A 34 11.13 -11.36 -7.79
N GLU A 35 12.09 -12.29 -7.91
CA GLU A 35 13.29 -12.08 -8.74
C GLU A 35 12.94 -11.80 -10.22
N ASN A 36 12.06 -12.61 -10.80
CA ASN A 36 11.67 -12.50 -12.21
C ASN A 36 10.43 -11.62 -12.42
N ASN A 37 9.61 -11.43 -11.39
CA ASN A 37 8.40 -10.61 -11.42
C ASN A 37 8.39 -9.69 -10.20
N CYS A 38 9.05 -8.54 -10.30
CA CYS A 38 9.01 -7.55 -9.22
C CYS A 38 7.66 -6.86 -9.16
N LEU A 39 7.19 -6.56 -7.95
CA LEU A 39 5.94 -5.86 -7.73
C LEU A 39 6.18 -4.37 -7.51
N VAL A 40 5.48 -3.53 -8.27
CA VAL A 40 5.45 -2.08 -8.08
C VAL A 40 4.00 -1.64 -8.00
N ASN A 41 3.53 -1.42 -6.79
CA ASN A 41 2.18 -0.90 -6.54
C ASN A 41 2.26 0.52 -6.00
N VAL A 42 1.42 1.41 -6.55
CA VAL A 42 1.37 2.82 -6.15
C VAL A 42 -0.05 3.16 -5.74
N ALA A 43 -0.21 3.68 -4.53
CA ALA A 43 -1.46 4.25 -4.06
C ALA A 43 -1.34 5.78 -3.96
N CYS A 44 -2.44 6.48 -4.21
CA CYS A 44 -2.50 7.93 -4.13
C CYS A 44 -3.71 8.36 -3.31
N ILE A 45 -3.51 9.35 -2.43
CA ILE A 45 -4.57 9.92 -1.58
C ILE A 45 -4.86 11.34 -2.05
N GLY A 46 -6.06 11.54 -2.60
CA GLY A 46 -6.58 12.84 -3.00
C GLY A 46 -7.63 13.36 -2.02
N LEU A 47 -7.66 14.67 -1.79
CA LEU A 47 -8.68 15.33 -0.97
C LEU A 47 -9.55 16.24 -1.83
N GLY A 48 -10.86 16.14 -1.65
CA GLY A 48 -11.86 16.98 -2.30
C GLY A 48 -13.07 17.17 -1.38
N THR A 49 -13.86 18.20 -1.67
CA THR A 49 -15.15 18.41 -1.00
C THR A 49 -16.21 17.49 -1.60
N ILE A 50 -17.31 17.26 -0.87
CA ILE A 50 -18.46 16.50 -1.39
C ILE A 50 -18.99 17.12 -2.70
N GLU A 51 -18.89 18.43 -2.85
CA GLU A 51 -19.33 19.13 -4.06
C GLU A 51 -18.42 18.84 -5.26
N ASP A 52 -17.10 18.79 -5.05
CA ASP A 52 -16.15 18.42 -6.12
C ASP A 52 -16.48 17.02 -6.69
N PHE A 53 -16.78 16.05 -5.82
CA PHE A 53 -17.14 14.69 -6.24
C PHE A 53 -18.47 14.60 -7.02
N LYS A 54 -19.44 15.50 -6.77
CA LYS A 54 -20.67 15.55 -7.58
C LYS A 54 -20.43 16.01 -9.01
N HIS A 55 -19.38 16.81 -9.23
CA HIS A 55 -19.00 17.34 -10.54
C HIS A 55 -17.95 16.49 -11.27
N ALA A 56 -17.43 15.45 -10.62
CA ALA A 56 -16.38 14.58 -11.15
C ALA A 56 -16.71 13.07 -11.18
N PRO A 57 -17.96 12.62 -11.46
CA PRO A 57 -18.21 11.19 -11.55
C PRO A 57 -17.50 10.59 -12.79
N SER A 58 -17.08 9.33 -12.72
CA SER A 58 -16.48 8.62 -13.86
C SER A 58 -17.54 8.11 -14.86
N ARG A 59 -18.56 8.92 -15.18
CA ARG A 59 -19.73 8.54 -15.99
C ARG A 59 -20.33 9.71 -16.78
N ALA A 60 -21.00 9.43 -17.89
CA ALA A 60 -21.62 10.39 -18.79
C ALA A 60 -23.15 10.19 -18.90
N TYR A 61 -23.94 10.84 -18.04
CA TYR A 61 -25.38 10.55 -17.92
C TYR A 61 -26.30 11.28 -18.92
N ASN A 62 -25.85 12.38 -19.53
CA ASN A 62 -26.73 13.26 -20.30
C ASN A 62 -26.34 13.26 -21.78
N PRO A 63 -27.28 12.98 -22.69
CA PRO A 63 -27.11 13.24 -24.12
C PRO A 63 -26.86 14.73 -24.42
N GLY A 64 -26.03 15.01 -25.41
CA GLY A 64 -25.71 16.36 -25.88
C GLY A 64 -24.54 17.05 -25.16
N ASP A 65 -24.02 16.46 -24.08
CA ASP A 65 -22.81 16.94 -23.40
C ASP A 65 -21.57 16.74 -24.30
N TYR A 66 -20.63 17.67 -24.22
CA TYR A 66 -19.39 17.61 -24.99
C TYR A 66 -18.40 16.64 -24.36
N ILE A 67 -17.69 15.89 -25.22
CA ILE A 67 -16.55 15.06 -24.83
C ILE A 67 -15.29 15.80 -25.24
N ILE A 68 -14.45 16.12 -24.26
CA ILE A 68 -13.21 16.87 -24.44
C ILE A 68 -12.04 15.98 -24.03
N LEU A 69 -11.05 15.83 -24.91
CA LEU A 69 -9.76 15.25 -24.58
C LEU A 69 -8.80 16.37 -24.17
N MET A 70 -8.11 16.22 -23.05
CA MET A 70 -7.16 17.20 -22.50
C MET A 70 -5.87 16.48 -22.06
N GLY A 71 -4.70 17.06 -22.32
CA GLY A 71 -3.40 16.54 -21.89
C GLY A 71 -2.38 16.34 -23.01
N GLY A 72 -1.56 15.30 -22.91
CA GLY A 72 -0.49 14.94 -23.84
C GLY A 72 -0.99 14.42 -25.19
N SER A 73 -0.16 14.52 -26.22
CA SER A 73 -0.50 14.07 -27.58
C SER A 73 -0.63 12.55 -27.67
N THR A 74 -1.54 12.07 -28.52
CA THR A 74 -1.72 10.63 -28.77
C THR A 74 -0.63 10.12 -29.71
N GLY A 75 0.23 9.22 -29.22
CA GLY A 75 1.32 8.54 -29.94
C GLY A 75 1.12 7.02 -29.97
N ARG A 76 2.08 6.28 -30.54
CA ARG A 76 2.06 4.80 -30.62
C ARG A 76 2.56 4.12 -29.34
N ASP A 77 2.32 4.75 -28.19
CA ASP A 77 2.83 4.29 -26.90
C ASP A 77 1.91 3.21 -26.31
N GLY A 78 2.51 2.12 -25.83
CA GLY A 78 1.82 1.12 -25.02
C GLY A 78 0.62 0.46 -25.70
N ILE A 79 0.54 0.48 -27.04
CA ILE A 79 -0.52 -0.24 -27.75
C ILE A 79 -0.31 -1.74 -27.45
N HIS A 80 -1.33 -2.37 -26.83
CA HIS A 80 -1.29 -3.71 -26.22
C HIS A 80 -0.61 -3.82 -24.84
N GLY A 81 -0.35 -2.72 -24.13
CA GLY A 81 0.27 -2.72 -22.80
C GLY A 81 -0.51 -3.54 -21.77
N VAL A 82 -1.83 -3.38 -21.69
CA VAL A 82 -2.68 -4.22 -20.81
C VAL A 82 -2.70 -5.69 -21.26
N THR A 83 -2.66 -5.95 -22.57
CA THR A 83 -2.62 -7.32 -23.09
C THR A 83 -1.29 -8.00 -22.75
N PHE A 84 -0.20 -7.24 -22.76
CA PHE A 84 1.13 -7.66 -22.34
C PHE A 84 1.14 -7.99 -20.85
N ALA A 85 0.61 -7.12 -20.00
CA ALA A 85 0.47 -7.36 -18.55
C ALA A 85 -0.48 -8.52 -18.20
N SER A 86 -1.25 -9.02 -19.16
CA SER A 86 -2.19 -10.14 -19.00
C SER A 86 -1.61 -11.47 -19.52
N ARG A 87 -0.29 -11.56 -19.69
CA ARG A 87 0.44 -12.77 -20.10
C ARG A 87 1.70 -12.92 -19.25
N THR A 88 2.18 -14.16 -19.13
CA THR A 88 3.46 -14.43 -18.52
C THR A 88 4.61 -13.81 -19.33
N LEU A 89 5.59 -13.18 -18.67
CA LEU A 89 6.74 -12.54 -19.30
C LEU A 89 7.65 -13.58 -19.99
N THR A 90 8.13 -13.29 -21.20
CA THR A 90 8.95 -14.22 -22.04
C THR A 90 10.25 -13.55 -22.49
N GLU A 91 11.30 -14.28 -22.91
CA GLU A 91 12.51 -13.65 -23.51
C GLU A 91 12.21 -12.85 -24.79
N ILE A 92 11.11 -13.17 -25.49
CA ILE A 92 10.65 -12.43 -26.68
C ILE A 92 9.97 -11.11 -26.28
N SER A 93 9.48 -11.02 -25.04
CA SER A 93 8.81 -9.82 -24.50
C SER A 93 9.75 -8.62 -24.34
N GLU A 94 11.08 -8.85 -24.25
CA GLU A 94 12.10 -7.79 -24.22
C GLU A 94 12.28 -7.08 -25.58
N ALA A 95 11.85 -7.70 -26.69
CA ALA A 95 11.96 -7.12 -28.03
C ALA A 95 10.86 -6.07 -28.32
N ASP A 96 9.82 -5.99 -27.48
CA ASP A 96 8.67 -5.08 -27.63
C ASP A 96 8.94 -3.72 -26.98
N ARG A 97 9.99 -3.02 -27.48
CA ARG A 97 10.31 -1.62 -27.16
C ARG A 97 9.14 -0.61 -27.21
N PRO A 98 8.05 -0.78 -27.99
CA PRO A 98 6.90 0.15 -27.98
C PRO A 98 6.12 0.21 -26.65
N ALA A 99 6.38 -0.70 -25.70
CA ALA A 99 5.71 -0.75 -24.40
C ALA A 99 6.31 0.20 -23.32
N VAL A 100 7.46 0.83 -23.59
CA VAL A 100 8.10 1.75 -22.64
C VAL A 100 7.34 3.07 -22.59
N GLN A 101 6.50 3.23 -21.57
CA GLN A 101 5.81 4.48 -21.29
C GLN A 101 6.82 5.51 -20.72
N ILE A 102 6.92 6.67 -21.36
CA ILE A 102 7.67 7.81 -20.82
C ILE A 102 6.65 8.79 -20.25
N GLY A 103 6.61 8.91 -18.94
CA GLY A 103 5.76 9.89 -18.27
C GLY A 103 6.33 11.30 -18.36
N ASP A 104 5.45 12.30 -18.52
CA ASP A 104 5.78 13.72 -18.40
C ASP A 104 5.16 14.33 -17.12
N PRO A 105 5.89 14.32 -15.99
CA PRO A 105 5.37 14.81 -14.73
C PRO A 105 5.08 16.33 -14.73
N PHE A 106 5.71 17.11 -15.63
CA PHE A 106 5.43 18.53 -15.73
C PHE A 106 4.07 18.78 -16.37
N THR A 107 3.78 18.10 -17.49
CA THR A 107 2.45 18.12 -18.08
C THR A 107 1.41 17.57 -17.10
N LYS A 108 1.74 16.51 -16.36
CA LYS A 108 0.83 15.97 -15.33
C LYS A 108 0.46 16.99 -14.26
N LYS A 109 1.42 17.79 -13.78
CA LYS A 109 1.14 18.87 -12.81
C LYS A 109 0.12 19.87 -13.38
N MET A 110 0.31 20.31 -14.62
CA MET A 110 -0.62 21.22 -15.28
C MET A 110 -2.02 20.61 -15.44
N ILE A 111 -2.11 19.32 -15.79
CA ILE A 111 -3.37 18.58 -15.85
C ILE A 111 -4.07 18.53 -14.50
N ILE A 112 -3.34 18.28 -13.40
CA ILE A 112 -3.92 18.25 -12.05
C ILE A 112 -4.56 19.60 -11.73
N GLU A 113 -3.82 20.70 -11.90
CA GLU A 113 -4.34 22.04 -11.59
C GLU A 113 -5.52 22.43 -12.49
N ALA A 114 -5.40 22.18 -13.80
CA ALA A 114 -6.48 22.45 -14.76
C ALA A 114 -7.74 21.63 -14.47
N THR A 115 -7.58 20.37 -14.06
CA THR A 115 -8.71 19.49 -13.69
C THR A 115 -9.42 20.01 -12.45
N LEU A 116 -8.66 20.36 -11.40
CA LEU A 116 -9.23 20.88 -10.16
C LEU A 116 -9.96 22.21 -10.38
N GLU A 117 -9.43 23.11 -11.21
CA GLU A 117 -10.11 24.36 -11.56
C GLU A 117 -11.34 24.11 -12.44
N ALA A 118 -11.27 23.21 -13.43
CA ALA A 118 -12.39 22.87 -14.29
C ALA A 118 -13.56 22.29 -13.51
N VAL A 119 -13.31 21.38 -12.56
CA VAL A 119 -14.34 20.80 -11.69
C VAL A 119 -15.04 21.89 -10.87
N LYS A 120 -14.29 22.85 -10.31
CA LYS A 120 -14.83 23.97 -9.51
C LYS A 120 -15.75 24.91 -10.30
N THR A 121 -15.70 24.90 -11.63
CA THR A 121 -16.65 25.69 -12.45
C THR A 121 -18.09 25.18 -12.33
N GLY A 122 -18.31 23.94 -11.90
CA GLY A 122 -19.62 23.30 -11.84
C GLY A 122 -20.19 22.89 -13.21
N PHE A 123 -19.44 23.08 -14.29
CA PHE A 123 -19.83 22.70 -15.66
C PHE A 123 -19.34 21.32 -16.09
N VAL A 124 -18.35 20.75 -15.39
CA VAL A 124 -17.97 19.35 -15.56
C VAL A 124 -19.07 18.47 -14.96
N ARG A 125 -19.44 17.43 -15.70
CA ARG A 125 -20.45 16.43 -15.32
C ARG A 125 -19.89 15.02 -15.25
N GLY A 126 -18.66 14.83 -15.73
CA GLY A 126 -17.92 13.60 -15.58
C GLY A 126 -16.52 13.75 -16.14
N LEU A 127 -15.62 12.89 -15.70
CA LEU A 127 -14.24 12.87 -16.17
C LEU A 127 -13.62 11.49 -15.97
N LYS A 128 -12.63 11.17 -16.77
CA LYS A 128 -11.92 9.89 -16.72
C LYS A 128 -10.50 10.04 -17.21
N ASP A 129 -9.57 9.41 -16.54
CA ASP A 129 -8.21 9.24 -17.02
C ASP A 129 -8.14 8.27 -18.19
N LEU A 130 -7.11 8.41 -19.02
CA LEU A 130 -6.81 7.46 -20.08
C LEU A 130 -5.60 6.64 -19.65
N GLY A 131 -5.84 5.37 -19.34
CA GLY A 131 -4.80 4.38 -19.05
C GLY A 131 -4.87 3.22 -20.04
N GLY A 132 -4.99 2.01 -19.50
CA GLY A 132 -5.08 0.78 -20.27
C GLY A 132 -6.21 0.77 -21.31
N GLY A 133 -5.89 0.47 -22.57
CA GLY A 133 -6.84 0.54 -23.70
C GLY A 133 -7.25 1.96 -24.12
N GLY A 134 -6.66 3.00 -23.54
CA GLY A 134 -6.67 4.37 -24.04
C GLY A 134 -8.07 4.99 -24.19
N LEU A 135 -8.28 5.64 -25.34
CA LEU A 135 -9.53 6.32 -25.65
C LEU A 135 -10.71 5.34 -25.75
N THR A 136 -10.44 4.09 -26.15
CA THR A 136 -11.46 3.03 -26.23
C THR A 136 -12.10 2.79 -24.87
N CYS A 137 -11.32 2.47 -23.84
CA CYS A 137 -11.83 2.23 -22.50
C CYS A 137 -12.42 3.49 -21.88
N ALA A 138 -11.73 4.63 -21.99
CA ALA A 138 -12.22 5.88 -21.40
C ALA A 138 -13.61 6.25 -21.93
N THR A 139 -13.82 6.17 -23.25
CA THR A 139 -15.10 6.58 -23.87
C THR A 139 -16.19 5.53 -23.72
N SER A 140 -15.86 4.24 -23.81
CA SER A 140 -16.83 3.17 -23.62
C SER A 140 -17.30 3.07 -22.17
N GLU A 141 -16.42 3.22 -21.18
CA GLU A 141 -16.79 3.19 -19.77
C GLU A 141 -17.59 4.44 -19.37
N LEU A 142 -17.16 5.64 -19.78
CA LEU A 142 -17.91 6.87 -19.51
C LEU A 142 -19.36 6.76 -20.01
N THR A 143 -19.54 6.31 -21.25
CA THR A 143 -20.88 6.24 -21.88
C THR A 143 -21.67 5.01 -21.46
N GLY A 144 -21.02 3.84 -21.32
CA GLY A 144 -21.62 2.58 -20.88
C GLY A 144 -22.19 2.67 -19.46
N ASP A 145 -21.40 3.16 -18.51
CA ASP A 145 -21.85 3.38 -17.13
C ASP A 145 -22.86 4.52 -17.01
N GLY A 146 -22.77 5.50 -17.91
CA GLY A 146 -23.72 6.59 -18.02
C GLY A 146 -25.04 6.21 -18.70
N ASN A 147 -25.12 5.00 -19.29
CA ASN A 147 -26.24 4.54 -20.13
C ASN A 147 -26.56 5.49 -21.30
N THR A 148 -25.51 6.06 -21.89
CA THR A 148 -25.55 6.95 -23.08
C THR A 148 -24.75 6.35 -24.23
N GLY A 149 -24.85 6.94 -25.42
CA GLY A 149 -23.93 6.71 -26.52
C GLY A 149 -23.02 7.91 -26.74
N ALA A 150 -22.18 7.86 -27.76
CA ALA A 150 -21.36 8.99 -28.18
C ALA A 150 -21.01 8.95 -29.66
N ASN A 151 -20.82 10.14 -30.23
CA ASN A 151 -20.22 10.32 -31.55
C ASN A 151 -18.88 11.02 -31.37
N ILE A 152 -17.80 10.35 -31.78
CA ILE A 152 -16.41 10.82 -31.63
C ILE A 152 -15.79 10.95 -33.03
N ASP A 153 -15.07 12.04 -33.26
CA ASP A 153 -14.32 12.31 -34.49
C ASP A 153 -12.82 12.25 -34.20
N LEU A 154 -12.15 11.22 -34.72
CA LEU A 154 -10.72 10.99 -34.52
C LEU A 154 -9.85 12.07 -35.14
N ARG A 155 -10.34 12.78 -36.16
CA ARG A 155 -9.56 13.88 -36.79
C ARG A 155 -9.40 15.08 -35.87
N LYS A 156 -10.14 15.12 -34.76
CA LYS A 156 -10.00 16.13 -33.71
C LYS A 156 -9.05 15.70 -32.58
N VAL A 157 -8.67 14.42 -32.54
CA VAL A 157 -7.66 13.96 -31.59
C VAL A 157 -6.29 14.47 -32.06
N PHE A 158 -5.58 15.14 -31.17
CA PHE A 158 -4.26 15.66 -31.48
C PHE A 158 -3.22 14.53 -31.34
N THR A 159 -2.60 14.18 -32.46
CA THR A 159 -1.60 13.10 -32.52
C THR A 159 -0.18 13.64 -32.46
N GLY A 160 0.72 12.91 -31.81
CA GLY A 160 2.15 13.23 -31.74
C GLY A 160 2.92 12.75 -32.97
N GLU A 161 2.39 11.75 -33.67
CA GLU A 161 3.02 11.11 -34.82
C GLU A 161 2.14 11.21 -36.08
N PRO A 162 2.74 11.43 -37.26
CA PRO A 162 2.00 11.43 -38.52
C PRO A 162 1.55 10.02 -38.92
N GLY A 163 0.42 9.94 -39.61
CA GLY A 163 -0.07 8.70 -40.24
C GLY A 163 -0.52 7.62 -39.25
N MET A 164 -0.88 7.98 -38.02
CA MET A 164 -1.52 7.05 -37.10
C MET A 164 -2.87 6.59 -37.65
N THR A 165 -3.10 5.29 -37.59
CA THR A 165 -4.37 4.66 -37.98
C THR A 165 -5.44 4.89 -36.91
N SER A 166 -6.71 4.74 -37.30
CA SER A 166 -7.84 4.83 -36.35
C SER A 166 -7.71 3.82 -35.20
N TYR A 167 -7.12 2.65 -35.46
CA TYR A 167 -6.81 1.62 -34.47
C TYR A 167 -5.79 2.09 -33.44
N GLU A 168 -4.65 2.62 -33.90
CA GLU A 168 -3.58 3.11 -33.03
C GLU A 168 -4.04 4.29 -32.17
N ILE A 169 -4.82 5.23 -32.72
CA ILE A 169 -5.35 6.37 -31.97
C ILE A 169 -6.28 5.91 -30.84
N MET A 170 -7.16 4.94 -31.13
CA MET A 170 -8.15 4.46 -30.17
C MET A 170 -7.54 3.64 -29.02
N LEU A 171 -6.48 2.88 -29.28
CA LEU A 171 -5.85 1.98 -28.30
C LEU A 171 -4.54 2.47 -27.72
N SER A 172 -4.04 3.62 -28.18
CA SER A 172 -2.87 4.28 -27.62
C SER A 172 -3.00 4.47 -26.11
N GLU A 173 -1.97 4.06 -25.38
CA GLU A 173 -1.81 4.23 -23.94
C GLU A 173 -0.80 5.35 -23.62
N SER A 174 -0.68 6.34 -24.52
CA SER A 174 0.09 7.55 -24.25
C SER A 174 -0.33 8.19 -22.94
N GLN A 175 0.66 8.65 -22.19
CA GLN A 175 0.50 9.11 -20.82
C GLN A 175 -0.10 10.54 -20.75
N GLU A 176 -0.42 10.98 -19.54
CA GLU A 176 -0.89 12.34 -19.26
C GLU A 176 -2.13 12.77 -20.07
N ARG A 177 -3.17 11.93 -20.15
CA ARG A 177 -4.43 12.29 -20.85
C ARG A 177 -5.66 12.09 -19.99
N MET A 178 -6.65 12.96 -20.18
CA MET A 178 -7.94 12.90 -19.52
C MET A 178 -9.09 13.25 -20.47
N ALA A 179 -10.21 12.56 -20.32
CA ALA A 179 -11.48 12.85 -20.97
C ALA A 179 -12.43 13.57 -20.00
N PHE A 180 -13.12 14.60 -20.49
CA PHE A 180 -14.11 15.38 -19.75
C PHE A 180 -15.46 15.37 -20.45
N ILE A 181 -16.51 15.26 -19.65
CA ILE A 181 -17.91 15.44 -20.04
C ILE A 181 -18.37 16.80 -19.54
N VAL A 182 -18.68 17.71 -20.47
CA VAL A 182 -18.93 19.13 -20.17
C VAL A 182 -20.29 19.57 -20.70
N LYS A 183 -21.01 20.32 -19.86
CA LYS A 183 -22.31 20.93 -20.20
C LYS A 183 -22.19 21.85 -21.42
N PRO A 184 -23.17 21.87 -22.33
CA PRO A 184 -23.15 22.78 -23.47
C PRO A 184 -22.97 24.26 -23.10
N GLU A 185 -23.68 24.71 -22.06
CA GLU A 185 -23.64 26.08 -21.56
C GLU A 185 -22.31 26.45 -20.86
N GLY A 186 -21.49 25.45 -20.52
CA GLY A 186 -20.23 25.63 -19.81
C GLY A 186 -18.98 25.38 -20.65
N LEU A 187 -19.15 25.06 -21.94
CA LEU A 187 -18.04 24.66 -22.82
C LEU A 187 -16.92 25.69 -22.83
N GLU A 188 -17.23 26.94 -23.20
CA GLU A 188 -16.20 27.99 -23.32
C GLU A 188 -15.50 28.25 -22.00
N THR A 189 -16.24 28.29 -20.89
CA THR A 189 -15.67 28.46 -19.54
C THR A 189 -14.64 27.39 -19.21
N VAL A 190 -14.94 26.11 -19.51
CA VAL A 190 -13.99 25.01 -19.24
C VAL A 190 -12.79 25.06 -20.21
N LEU A 191 -13.01 25.40 -21.48
CA LEU A 191 -11.93 25.57 -22.44
C LEU A 191 -10.99 26.73 -22.07
N GLU A 192 -11.52 27.82 -21.50
CA GLU A 192 -10.72 28.93 -20.98
C GLU A 192 -9.81 28.49 -19.82
N VAL A 193 -10.29 27.60 -18.95
CA VAL A 193 -9.44 26.99 -17.91
C VAL A 193 -8.29 26.21 -18.56
N PHE A 194 -8.57 25.35 -19.54
CA PHE A 194 -7.51 24.57 -20.19
C PHE A 194 -6.50 25.46 -20.92
N LYS A 195 -6.96 26.54 -21.56
CA LYS A 195 -6.08 27.56 -22.19
C LYS A 195 -5.22 28.29 -21.16
N LYS A 196 -5.77 28.66 -20.00
CA LYS A 196 -5.05 29.35 -18.91
C LYS A 196 -3.84 28.53 -18.44
N TYR A 197 -3.98 27.22 -18.36
CA TYR A 197 -2.91 26.30 -17.97
C TYR A 197 -2.06 25.82 -19.15
N GLU A 198 -2.29 26.34 -20.36
CA GLU A 198 -1.56 25.98 -21.58
C GLU A 198 -1.56 24.47 -21.88
N VAL A 199 -2.60 23.75 -21.45
CA VAL A 199 -2.74 22.31 -21.69
C VAL A 199 -3.47 22.07 -23.01
N ALA A 200 -2.91 21.22 -23.87
CA ALA A 200 -3.54 20.86 -25.13
C ALA A 200 -4.89 20.19 -24.89
N HIS A 201 -5.88 20.54 -25.71
CA HIS A 201 -7.23 20.02 -25.58
C HIS A 201 -8.00 20.09 -26.90
N ALA A 202 -8.97 19.20 -27.05
CA ALA A 202 -9.85 19.16 -28.21
C ALA A 202 -11.24 18.64 -27.85
N VAL A 203 -12.27 19.26 -28.43
CA VAL A 203 -13.65 18.76 -28.37
C VAL A 203 -13.80 17.64 -29.40
N ILE A 204 -13.63 16.40 -28.96
CA ILE A 204 -13.58 15.23 -29.84
C ILE A 204 -14.97 14.68 -30.17
N GLY A 205 -16.00 15.03 -29.41
CA GLY A 205 -17.31 14.43 -29.63
C GLY A 205 -18.43 14.98 -28.76
N LYS A 206 -19.58 14.31 -28.85
CA LYS A 206 -20.75 14.53 -27.99
C LYS A 206 -21.39 13.22 -27.58
N THR A 207 -21.92 13.18 -26.37
CA THR A 207 -22.80 12.11 -25.93
C THR A 207 -24.14 12.16 -26.67
N ASP A 208 -24.80 11.02 -26.82
CA ASP A 208 -26.15 10.92 -27.38
C ASP A 208 -27.00 9.88 -26.60
N ASP A 209 -28.25 9.70 -27.00
CA ASP A 209 -29.19 8.76 -26.38
C ASP A 209 -29.19 7.36 -27.02
N SER A 210 -28.28 7.12 -27.98
CA SER A 210 -28.29 5.88 -28.77
C SER A 210 -27.79 4.66 -28.02
N LYS A 211 -27.02 4.86 -26.93
CA LYS A 211 -26.31 3.81 -26.17
C LYS A 211 -25.22 3.09 -26.97
N VAL A 212 -24.84 3.66 -28.11
CA VAL A 212 -23.84 3.14 -29.02
C VAL A 212 -22.67 4.09 -29.06
N LEU A 213 -21.46 3.55 -28.94
CA LEU A 213 -20.22 4.26 -29.21
C LEU A 213 -19.99 4.24 -30.72
N LYS A 214 -20.05 5.43 -31.32
CA LYS A 214 -19.78 5.66 -32.74
C LYS A 214 -18.51 6.49 -32.87
N VAL A 215 -17.52 5.95 -33.58
CA VAL A 215 -16.25 6.62 -33.82
C VAL A 215 -16.07 6.78 -35.31
N PHE A 216 -15.74 8.00 -35.71
CA PHE A 216 -15.57 8.40 -37.10
C PHE A 216 -14.12 8.80 -37.37
N ASP A 217 -13.59 8.39 -38.52
CA ASP A 217 -12.39 8.96 -39.11
C ASP A 217 -12.79 9.83 -40.32
N GLY A 218 -13.18 11.08 -40.00
CA GLY A 218 -13.86 11.95 -40.96
C GLY A 218 -15.25 11.45 -41.32
N GLU A 219 -15.44 10.99 -42.55
CA GLU A 219 -16.74 10.51 -43.02
C GLU A 219 -16.91 8.99 -42.80
N GLU A 220 -15.83 8.26 -42.53
CA GLU A 220 -15.87 6.82 -42.33
C GLU A 220 -16.25 6.47 -40.88
N LEU A 221 -17.27 5.62 -40.71
CA LEU A 221 -17.66 5.07 -39.41
C LEU A 221 -16.80 3.84 -39.11
N VAL A 222 -15.81 3.99 -38.23
CA VAL A 222 -14.83 2.93 -37.91
C VAL A 222 -15.20 2.10 -36.68
N VAL A 223 -16.02 2.64 -35.77
CA VAL A 223 -16.58 1.87 -34.63
C VAL A 223 -18.08 2.14 -34.53
N ASN A 224 -18.87 1.09 -34.33
CA ASN A 224 -20.31 1.17 -34.13
C ASN A 224 -20.78 0.02 -33.22
N LEU A 225 -20.57 0.16 -31.92
CA LEU A 225 -20.80 -0.90 -30.93
C LEU A 225 -21.57 -0.38 -29.71
N PRO A 226 -22.45 -1.19 -29.08
CA PRO A 226 -23.08 -0.81 -27.82
C PRO A 226 -22.03 -0.48 -26.77
N ALA A 227 -22.08 0.71 -26.18
CA ALA A 227 -21.05 1.18 -25.25
C ALA A 227 -20.89 0.23 -24.06
N LYS A 228 -22.02 -0.21 -23.50
CA LYS A 228 -22.08 -1.14 -22.38
C LYS A 228 -21.48 -2.52 -22.68
N ALA A 229 -21.55 -2.99 -23.93
CA ALA A 229 -20.95 -4.26 -24.31
C ALA A 229 -19.42 -4.23 -24.36
N LEU A 230 -18.82 -3.03 -24.48
CA LEU A 230 -17.37 -2.84 -24.42
C LEU A 230 -16.86 -2.68 -22.99
N SER A 231 -17.71 -2.20 -22.07
CA SER A 231 -17.34 -1.99 -20.66
C SER A 231 -17.68 -3.17 -19.73
N GLU A 232 -18.55 -4.08 -20.15
CA GLU A 232 -18.90 -5.29 -19.38
C GLU A 232 -18.35 -6.56 -20.02
N SER A 233 -17.52 -7.31 -19.28
CA SER A 233 -16.99 -8.61 -19.69
C SER A 233 -17.76 -9.78 -19.07
N PRO A 234 -17.84 -10.95 -19.72
CA PRO A 234 -18.37 -12.16 -19.11
C PRO A 234 -17.60 -12.55 -17.84
N ILE A 235 -18.32 -13.06 -16.83
CA ILE A 235 -17.72 -13.56 -15.60
C ILE A 235 -17.43 -15.06 -15.74
N PHE A 236 -16.19 -15.45 -15.47
CA PHE A 236 -15.76 -16.85 -15.49
C PHE A 236 -15.74 -17.45 -14.08
N LYS A 237 -16.34 -18.62 -13.92
CA LYS A 237 -16.14 -19.44 -12.72
C LYS A 237 -14.89 -20.30 -12.93
N ARG A 238 -13.94 -20.18 -12.01
CA ARG A 238 -12.67 -20.92 -12.06
C ARG A 238 -12.66 -22.02 -11.01
N GLN A 239 -11.88 -23.07 -11.26
CA GLN A 239 -11.68 -24.14 -10.29
C GLN A 239 -10.66 -23.67 -9.25
N GLU A 240 -10.81 -24.13 -8.02
CA GLU A 240 -9.90 -23.86 -6.91
C GLU A 240 -9.39 -25.18 -6.34
N LYS A 241 -8.10 -25.25 -6.04
CA LYS A 241 -7.47 -26.42 -5.41
C LYS A 241 -6.39 -25.97 -4.44
N ARG A 242 -6.44 -26.40 -3.19
CA ARG A 242 -5.33 -26.16 -2.25
C ARG A 242 -4.07 -26.92 -2.71
N PRO A 243 -2.90 -26.29 -2.80
CA PRO A 243 -1.66 -26.99 -3.14
C PRO A 243 -1.32 -28.08 -2.13
N GLY A 244 -0.91 -29.25 -2.62
CA GLY A 244 -0.59 -30.40 -1.77
C GLY A 244 0.71 -30.27 -0.97
N TYR A 245 1.65 -29.43 -1.44
CA TYR A 245 2.94 -29.23 -0.77
C TYR A 245 2.82 -28.42 0.53
N LEU A 246 1.72 -27.68 0.73
CA LEU A 246 1.50 -26.84 1.92
C LEU A 246 1.55 -27.63 3.22
N ASP A 247 1.10 -28.89 3.23
CA ASP A 247 1.14 -29.72 4.44
C ASP A 247 2.59 -29.97 4.90
N GLN A 248 3.55 -30.06 3.96
CA GLN A 248 4.96 -30.23 4.28
C GLN A 248 5.57 -28.93 4.81
N LEU A 249 5.22 -27.78 4.22
CA LEU A 249 5.69 -26.47 4.70
C LEU A 249 5.18 -26.18 6.11
N LEU A 250 3.88 -26.36 6.35
CA LEU A 250 3.26 -26.11 7.67
C LEU A 250 3.75 -27.07 8.76
N ALA A 251 4.26 -28.25 8.39
CA ALA A 251 4.82 -29.22 9.33
C ALA A 251 6.25 -28.90 9.78
N GLN A 252 6.92 -27.93 9.15
CA GLN A 252 8.27 -27.51 9.54
C GLN A 252 8.24 -26.86 10.92
N LYS A 253 9.11 -27.33 11.82
CA LYS A 253 9.22 -26.82 13.19
C LYS A 253 10.35 -25.82 13.29
N THR A 254 10.24 -24.89 14.24
CA THR A 254 11.31 -23.97 14.60
C THR A 254 12.49 -24.72 15.22
N PRO A 255 13.66 -24.77 14.57
CA PRO A 255 14.85 -25.38 15.15
C PRO A 255 15.35 -24.58 16.34
N GLU A 256 16.12 -25.20 17.24
CA GLU A 256 16.90 -24.43 18.21
C GLU A 256 18.01 -23.65 17.48
N PRO A 257 18.32 -22.41 17.92
CA PRO A 257 19.36 -21.61 17.27
C PRO A 257 20.75 -22.21 17.49
N THR A 258 21.56 -22.19 16.44
CA THR A 258 22.98 -22.66 16.49
C THR A 258 23.97 -21.54 16.82
N ILE A 259 23.49 -20.30 16.86
CA ILE A 259 24.23 -19.08 17.15
C ILE A 259 23.58 -18.35 18.33
N THR A 260 24.27 -17.39 18.92
CA THR A 260 23.78 -16.67 20.10
C THR A 260 22.60 -15.76 19.76
N LEU A 261 21.72 -15.48 20.73
CA LEU A 261 20.60 -14.55 20.56
C LEU A 261 21.06 -13.15 20.12
N LYS A 262 22.24 -12.71 20.58
CA LYS A 262 22.84 -11.45 20.15
C LYS A 262 23.21 -11.46 18.67
N GLU A 263 23.82 -12.54 18.18
CA GLU A 263 24.15 -12.67 16.75
C GLU A 263 22.88 -12.76 15.89
N ILE A 264 21.81 -13.38 16.41
CA ILE A 264 20.50 -13.40 15.74
C ILE A 264 19.94 -11.99 15.58
N ILE A 265 19.93 -11.20 16.67
CA ILE A 265 19.46 -9.82 16.65
C ILE A 265 20.27 -8.98 15.65
N GLU A 266 21.60 -9.12 15.66
CA GLU A 266 22.48 -8.41 14.72
C GLU A 266 22.24 -8.81 13.26
N LYS A 267 21.86 -10.06 12.98
CA LYS A 267 21.47 -10.51 11.64
C LYS A 267 20.10 -10.02 11.21
N LEU A 268 19.11 -10.07 12.11
CA LEU A 268 17.73 -9.66 11.82
C LEU A 268 17.65 -8.16 11.59
N ILE A 269 18.26 -7.34 12.44
CA ILE A 269 18.24 -5.89 12.28
C ILE A 269 18.90 -5.43 10.97
N ALA A 270 19.85 -6.21 10.48
CA ALA A 270 20.56 -5.98 9.23
C ALA A 270 19.89 -6.65 8.03
N SER A 271 18.75 -7.35 8.20
CA SER A 271 18.03 -7.97 7.07
C SER A 271 17.38 -6.91 6.20
N GLU A 272 17.29 -7.17 4.90
CA GLU A 272 16.76 -6.23 3.92
C GLU A 272 15.29 -5.89 4.19
N ASN A 273 14.54 -6.79 4.84
CA ASN A 273 13.13 -6.60 5.19
C ASN A 273 12.92 -5.85 6.52
N ILE A 274 13.94 -5.74 7.38
CA ILE A 274 13.85 -5.04 8.67
C ILE A 274 14.59 -3.69 8.64
N CYS A 275 15.79 -3.64 8.05
CA CYS A 275 16.68 -2.47 8.08
C CYS A 275 16.03 -1.15 7.61
N SER A 276 16.70 -0.03 7.87
CA SER A 276 16.23 1.30 7.49
C SER A 276 15.90 1.42 6.01
N LYS A 277 14.70 1.93 5.73
CA LYS A 277 14.29 2.32 4.37
C LYS A 277 14.61 3.78 4.06
N GLU A 278 15.44 4.45 4.88
CA GLU A 278 15.84 5.85 4.67
C GLU A 278 16.45 6.10 3.30
N TRP A 279 17.25 5.15 2.80
CA TRP A 279 17.81 5.25 1.45
C TRP A 279 16.73 5.49 0.38
N VAL A 280 15.55 4.91 0.56
CA VAL A 280 14.39 5.06 -0.33
C VAL A 280 13.75 6.42 -0.13
N TYR A 281 13.20 6.67 1.07
CA TYR A 281 12.32 7.81 1.26
C TYR A 281 13.07 9.14 1.21
N ARG A 282 14.36 9.21 1.57
CA ARG A 282 15.15 10.47 1.44
C ARG A 282 15.24 11.03 0.01
N GLN A 283 14.90 10.22 -0.99
CA GLN A 283 14.88 10.62 -2.40
C GLN A 283 13.52 11.24 -2.81
N TYR A 284 12.49 11.09 -1.98
CA TYR A 284 11.15 11.60 -2.20
C TYR A 284 10.94 12.93 -1.47
N ASP A 285 10.13 13.79 -2.06
CA ASP A 285 9.62 14.97 -1.36
C ASP A 285 8.60 14.54 -0.29
N HIS A 286 8.71 15.15 0.89
CA HIS A 286 7.80 14.91 2.02
C HIS A 286 7.18 16.20 2.57
N GLU A 287 7.50 17.36 1.99
CA GLU A 287 7.15 18.68 2.55
C GLU A 287 6.26 19.52 1.64
N VAL A 288 6.15 19.19 0.36
CA VAL A 288 5.31 19.94 -0.59
C VAL A 288 3.86 19.96 -0.10
N GLY A 289 3.30 21.18 -0.05
CA GLY A 289 1.98 21.46 0.50
C GLY A 289 1.94 21.63 2.02
N VAL A 290 3.04 21.37 2.73
CA VAL A 290 3.22 21.52 4.19
C VAL A 290 2.12 20.77 4.97
N ARG A 291 1.78 19.56 4.51
CA ARG A 291 0.71 18.74 5.10
C ARG A 291 1.23 17.62 5.99
N SER A 292 2.44 17.11 5.76
CA SER A 292 3.00 16.00 6.53
C SER A 292 3.28 16.41 7.98
N VAL A 293 2.73 15.65 8.92
CA VAL A 293 2.88 15.84 10.37
C VAL A 293 3.76 14.75 10.97
N VAL A 294 3.56 13.50 10.56
CA VAL A 294 4.47 12.39 10.83
C VAL A 294 5.06 11.98 9.50
N LYS A 295 6.39 12.09 9.37
CA LYS A 295 7.13 11.75 8.16
C LYS A 295 7.56 10.28 8.18
N CYS A 296 7.99 9.76 7.03
CA CYS A 296 8.60 8.44 6.92
C CYS A 296 9.71 8.27 7.96
N GLY A 297 9.72 7.13 8.67
CA GLY A 297 10.68 6.83 9.73
C GLY A 297 10.43 7.50 11.08
N GLU A 298 9.38 8.32 11.24
CA GLU A 298 9.00 8.92 12.53
C GLU A 298 7.83 8.20 13.22
N GLY A 299 7.19 7.27 12.54
CA GLY A 299 6.05 6.48 13.01
C GLY A 299 5.77 5.33 12.06
N ASP A 300 4.76 4.52 12.40
CA ASP A 300 4.37 3.33 11.62
C ASP A 300 3.53 3.66 10.39
N SER A 301 3.01 4.89 10.32
CA SER A 301 2.22 5.40 9.21
C SER A 301 2.54 6.85 8.88
N GLY A 302 2.26 7.24 7.64
CA GLY A 302 2.35 8.64 7.22
C GLY A 302 1.11 9.41 7.68
N VAL A 303 1.30 10.56 8.33
CA VAL A 303 0.18 11.38 8.82
C VAL A 303 0.15 12.74 8.12
N LEU A 304 -1.00 13.06 7.50
CA LEU A 304 -1.26 14.30 6.76
C LEU A 304 -2.31 15.16 7.45
N ARG A 305 -2.09 16.47 7.54
CA ARG A 305 -3.07 17.45 8.01
C ARG A 305 -4.11 17.76 6.94
N ILE A 306 -5.38 17.79 7.34
CA ILE A 306 -6.46 18.36 6.53
C ILE A 306 -6.56 19.86 6.83
N ILE A 307 -6.05 20.68 5.92
CA ILE A 307 -5.99 22.14 6.07
C ILE A 307 -7.40 22.73 6.30
N GLY A 308 -7.51 23.65 7.26
CA GLY A 308 -8.77 24.29 7.63
C GLY A 308 -9.63 23.49 8.61
N THR A 309 -9.10 22.37 9.13
CA THR A 309 -9.76 21.53 10.15
C THR A 309 -8.79 21.16 11.27
N ASP A 310 -9.32 20.53 12.32
CA ASP A 310 -8.58 19.89 13.41
C ASP A 310 -8.31 18.40 13.15
N LYS A 311 -8.50 17.94 11.90
CA LYS A 311 -8.41 16.53 11.53
C LYS A 311 -7.15 16.21 10.72
N PHE A 312 -6.71 14.97 10.85
CA PHE A 312 -5.56 14.40 10.15
C PHE A 312 -5.93 13.05 9.54
N ILE A 313 -5.20 12.67 8.51
CA ILE A 313 -5.33 11.37 7.84
C ILE A 313 -4.04 10.61 8.09
N ALA A 314 -4.15 9.40 8.63
CA ALA A 314 -3.06 8.45 8.67
C ALA A 314 -3.23 7.44 7.55
N ALA A 315 -2.13 7.02 6.93
CA ALA A 315 -2.14 5.97 5.94
C ALA A 315 -0.92 5.06 6.08
N SER A 316 -1.17 3.75 6.00
CA SER A 316 -0.12 2.74 5.89
C SER A 316 -0.48 1.77 4.78
N VAL A 317 0.54 1.13 4.22
CA VAL A 317 0.42 0.14 3.16
C VAL A 317 1.37 -1.02 3.46
N GLY A 318 0.89 -2.25 3.30
CA GLY A 318 1.74 -3.41 3.42
C GLY A 318 1.02 -4.74 3.39
N VAL A 319 1.78 -5.83 3.29
CA VAL A 319 1.34 -7.20 3.58
C VAL A 319 2.56 -8.12 3.72
N ASN A 320 2.52 -9.09 4.63
CA ASN A 320 3.55 -10.13 4.69
C ASN A 320 3.26 -11.24 3.65
N SER A 321 4.06 -11.28 2.57
CA SER A 321 3.89 -12.25 1.49
C SER A 321 4.17 -13.70 1.93
N LYS A 322 5.07 -13.91 2.90
CA LYS A 322 5.41 -15.23 3.46
C LYS A 322 4.25 -15.81 4.27
N HIS A 323 3.56 -14.98 5.06
CA HIS A 323 2.34 -15.39 5.75
C HIS A 323 1.24 -15.76 4.75
N CYS A 324 1.03 -14.94 3.71
CA CYS A 324 0.05 -15.21 2.65
C CYS A 324 0.38 -16.46 1.83
N TYR A 325 1.65 -16.80 1.69
CA TYR A 325 2.10 -18.02 1.03
C TYR A 325 1.80 -19.28 1.86
N LEU A 326 1.94 -19.21 3.18
CA LEU A 326 1.67 -20.35 4.07
C LEU A 326 0.18 -20.57 4.31
N ASP A 327 -0.55 -19.48 4.51
CA ASP A 327 -2.01 -19.48 4.64
C ASP A 327 -2.56 -18.17 4.06
N PRO A 328 -3.09 -18.15 2.81
CA PRO A 328 -3.59 -16.93 2.20
C PRO A 328 -4.77 -16.30 2.95
N TYR A 329 -5.55 -17.10 3.67
CA TYR A 329 -6.71 -16.58 4.41
C TYR A 329 -6.25 -15.87 5.67
N GLU A 330 -5.47 -16.54 6.52
CA GLU A 330 -4.96 -15.93 7.75
C GLU A 330 -3.86 -14.91 7.49
N GLY A 331 -3.02 -15.09 6.47
CA GLY A 331 -2.00 -14.14 6.06
C GLY A 331 -2.57 -12.80 5.59
N ALA A 332 -3.64 -12.82 4.79
CA ALA A 332 -4.30 -11.58 4.36
C ALA A 332 -5.02 -10.89 5.54
N LYS A 333 -5.58 -11.65 6.48
CA LYS A 333 -6.10 -11.09 7.75
C LYS A 333 -4.97 -10.50 8.59
N GLY A 334 -3.83 -11.16 8.67
CA GLY A 334 -2.64 -10.70 9.40
C GLY A 334 -2.11 -9.38 8.85
N GLY A 335 -2.02 -9.25 7.52
CA GLY A 335 -1.69 -7.98 6.87
C GLY A 335 -2.68 -6.87 7.21
N LEU A 336 -3.98 -7.17 7.30
CA LEU A 336 -4.97 -6.18 7.76
C LEU A 336 -4.76 -5.78 9.22
N VAL A 337 -4.40 -6.73 10.10
CA VAL A 337 -4.08 -6.44 11.51
C VAL A 337 -2.85 -5.54 11.60
N GLU A 338 -1.79 -5.84 10.86
CA GLU A 338 -0.56 -5.05 10.76
C GLU A 338 -0.86 -3.63 10.26
N ILE A 339 -1.47 -3.48 9.08
CA ILE A 339 -1.66 -2.14 8.48
C ILE A 339 -2.68 -1.28 9.24
N CYS A 340 -3.70 -1.90 9.87
CA CYS A 340 -4.52 -1.18 10.84
C CYS A 340 -3.71 -0.83 12.09
N GLY A 341 -2.88 -1.74 12.59
CA GLY A 341 -1.97 -1.54 13.71
C GLY A 341 -1.07 -0.34 13.52
N ASN A 342 -0.41 -0.22 12.37
CA ASN A 342 0.44 0.93 12.03
C ASN A 342 -0.28 2.28 12.20
N ILE A 343 -1.48 2.43 11.62
CA ILE A 343 -2.20 3.70 11.73
C ILE A 343 -2.76 3.93 13.14
N ILE A 344 -3.13 2.85 13.84
CA ILE A 344 -3.58 2.89 15.23
C ILE A 344 -2.42 3.28 16.14
N ALA A 345 -1.20 2.84 15.88
CA ALA A 345 0.00 3.21 16.64
C ALA A 345 0.26 4.72 16.61
N ASN A 346 -0.14 5.40 15.52
CA ASN A 346 -0.11 6.86 15.42
C ASN A 346 -1.37 7.56 15.96
N GLY A 347 -2.36 6.81 16.45
CA GLY A 347 -3.59 7.35 17.06
C GLY A 347 -4.80 7.43 16.13
N ALA A 348 -4.75 6.82 14.94
CA ALA A 348 -5.82 6.90 13.96
C ALA A 348 -6.86 5.78 14.10
N GLU A 349 -8.12 6.12 13.88
CA GLU A 349 -9.19 5.15 13.71
C GLU A 349 -9.27 4.70 12.24
N PRO A 350 -9.16 3.39 11.93
CA PRO A 350 -9.29 2.87 10.57
C PRO A 350 -10.65 3.24 9.94
N MET A 351 -10.62 3.79 8.72
CA MET A 351 -11.81 4.31 8.03
C MET A 351 -12.16 3.56 6.76
N ALA A 352 -11.17 3.20 5.95
CA ALA A 352 -11.39 2.55 4.66
C ALA A 352 -10.14 1.82 4.19
N MET A 353 -10.37 0.82 3.33
CA MET A 353 -9.33 -0.01 2.73
C MET A 353 -9.37 0.11 1.20
N VAL A 354 -8.20 0.12 0.58
CA VAL A 354 -8.01 -0.30 -0.81
C VAL A 354 -7.00 -1.43 -0.89
N ASN A 355 -7.02 -2.20 -1.98
CA ASN A 355 -6.05 -3.29 -2.20
C ASN A 355 -5.44 -3.26 -3.60
N CYS A 356 -4.28 -3.88 -3.74
CA CYS A 356 -3.71 -4.26 -5.03
C CYS A 356 -3.31 -5.74 -4.95
N CYS A 357 -4.16 -6.59 -5.52
CA CYS A 357 -4.02 -8.04 -5.47
C CYS A 357 -3.05 -8.55 -6.53
N ASN A 358 -1.85 -8.99 -6.14
CA ASN A 358 -0.85 -9.54 -7.06
C ASN A 358 -0.75 -11.07 -6.91
N PHE A 359 -1.08 -11.80 -7.98
CA PHE A 359 -1.14 -13.27 -7.98
C PHE A 359 -0.65 -13.86 -9.32
N GLY A 360 -0.35 -15.16 -9.32
CA GLY A 360 0.02 -15.93 -10.52
C GLY A 360 -1.14 -16.15 -11.50
N ASN A 361 -0.99 -17.06 -12.45
CA ASN A 361 -2.00 -17.32 -13.48
C ASN A 361 -3.32 -17.89 -12.90
N PRO A 362 -4.47 -17.20 -13.06
CA PRO A 362 -5.76 -17.61 -12.49
C PRO A 362 -6.38 -18.83 -13.20
N GLU A 363 -5.79 -19.32 -14.29
CA GLU A 363 -6.21 -20.57 -14.95
C GLU A 363 -5.70 -21.81 -14.21
N ILE A 364 -4.67 -21.65 -13.37
CA ILE A 364 -4.14 -22.71 -12.52
C ILE A 364 -5.00 -22.77 -11.24
N PRO A 365 -5.65 -23.91 -10.93
CA PRO A 365 -6.55 -24.00 -9.77
C PRO A 365 -5.88 -23.69 -8.42
N GLU A 366 -4.57 -23.96 -8.31
CA GLU A 366 -3.77 -23.68 -7.11
C GLU A 366 -3.50 -22.18 -6.94
N SER A 367 -3.09 -21.48 -8.01
CA SER A 367 -2.93 -20.03 -8.00
C SER A 367 -4.25 -19.30 -7.75
N PHE A 368 -5.35 -19.76 -8.35
CA PHE A 368 -6.66 -19.16 -8.13
C PHE A 368 -7.19 -19.41 -6.70
N TRP A 369 -6.83 -20.53 -6.07
CA TRP A 369 -7.15 -20.79 -4.66
C TRP A 369 -6.48 -19.78 -3.73
N TYR A 370 -5.22 -19.40 -3.95
CA TYR A 370 -4.55 -18.34 -3.18
C TYR A 370 -5.30 -17.01 -3.29
N PHE A 371 -5.65 -16.59 -4.51
CA PHE A 371 -6.42 -15.36 -4.74
C PHE A 371 -7.77 -15.40 -4.01
N SER A 372 -8.54 -16.48 -4.22
CA SER A 372 -9.86 -16.65 -3.61
C SER A 372 -9.79 -16.56 -2.08
N LYS A 373 -8.83 -17.26 -1.45
CA LYS A 373 -8.67 -17.28 0.00
C LYS A 373 -8.18 -15.97 0.59
N ALA A 374 -7.28 -15.28 -0.08
CA ALA A 374 -6.85 -13.95 0.34
C ALA A 374 -8.00 -12.93 0.29
N VAL A 375 -8.78 -12.93 -0.80
CA VAL A 375 -9.97 -12.08 -0.93
C VAL A 375 -11.02 -12.42 0.12
N GLU A 376 -11.24 -13.71 0.40
CA GLU A 376 -12.16 -14.18 1.45
C GLU A 376 -11.71 -13.69 2.84
N GLY A 377 -10.42 -13.83 3.17
CA GLY A 377 -9.84 -13.37 4.44
C GLY A 377 -10.00 -11.87 4.63
N MET A 378 -9.64 -11.08 3.60
CA MET A 378 -9.82 -9.62 3.64
C MET A 378 -11.29 -9.23 3.82
N ASN A 379 -12.20 -9.82 3.05
CA ASN A 379 -13.63 -9.52 3.14
C ASN A 379 -14.20 -9.86 4.52
N ASN A 380 -13.84 -11.00 5.10
CA ASN A 380 -14.37 -11.43 6.39
C ASN A 380 -13.89 -10.52 7.54
N PHE A 381 -12.60 -10.20 7.56
CA PHE A 381 -12.02 -9.29 8.55
C PHE A 381 -12.63 -7.88 8.45
N CYS A 382 -12.64 -7.30 7.25
CA CYS A 382 -13.22 -5.98 7.00
C CYS A 382 -14.71 -5.91 7.36
N ARG A 383 -15.48 -6.98 7.11
CA ARG A 383 -16.88 -7.05 7.54
C ARG A 383 -17.05 -7.09 9.05
N LYS A 384 -16.25 -7.89 9.75
CA LYS A 384 -16.29 -8.00 11.23
C LYS A 384 -15.97 -6.66 11.89
N LEU A 385 -14.95 -5.96 11.39
CA LEU A 385 -14.46 -4.70 11.95
C LEU A 385 -15.08 -3.45 11.31
N ARG A 386 -15.99 -3.62 10.36
CA ARG A 386 -16.72 -2.55 9.65
C ARG A 386 -15.82 -1.57 8.91
N ILE A 387 -14.74 -2.07 8.31
CA ILE A 387 -13.85 -1.31 7.45
C ILE A 387 -14.29 -1.52 6.00
N PRO A 388 -14.86 -0.52 5.30
CA PRO A 388 -15.27 -0.67 3.91
C PRO A 388 -14.06 -0.80 2.97
N ILE A 389 -14.14 -1.75 2.04
CA ILE A 389 -13.23 -1.84 0.88
C ILE A 389 -13.80 -0.93 -0.21
N VAL A 390 -13.14 0.19 -0.48
CA VAL A 390 -13.66 1.27 -1.35
C VAL A 390 -13.11 1.25 -2.77
N GLY A 391 -12.11 0.41 -3.03
CA GLY A 391 -11.50 0.25 -4.35
C GLY A 391 -10.33 -0.72 -4.32
N GLY A 392 -9.76 -0.98 -5.49
CA GLY A 392 -8.54 -1.77 -5.60
C GLY A 392 -8.19 -2.13 -7.03
N ASN A 393 -7.13 -2.91 -7.17
CA ASN A 393 -6.60 -3.42 -8.42
C ASN A 393 -6.32 -4.93 -8.31
N VAL A 394 -6.33 -5.64 -9.43
CA VAL A 394 -5.92 -7.04 -9.49
C VAL A 394 -4.91 -7.23 -10.63
N SER A 395 -3.71 -7.67 -10.29
CA SER A 395 -2.65 -8.10 -11.19
C SER A 395 -2.53 -9.62 -11.15
N PHE A 396 -2.85 -10.28 -12.26
CA PHE A 396 -2.69 -11.71 -12.45
C PHE A 396 -1.49 -12.01 -13.34
N TYR A 397 -1.16 -13.30 -13.50
CA TYR A 397 -0.06 -13.76 -14.37
C TYR A 397 1.35 -13.35 -13.91
N ASN A 398 1.50 -13.01 -12.62
CA ASN A 398 2.80 -12.79 -11.98
C ASN A 398 3.47 -14.14 -11.70
N GLU A 399 4.07 -14.73 -12.72
CA GLU A 399 4.76 -16.01 -12.63
C GLU A 399 5.94 -16.06 -13.59
N ASP A 400 6.93 -16.88 -13.25
CA ASP A 400 8.04 -17.14 -14.14
C ASP A 400 7.62 -18.12 -15.25
N GLU A 401 7.85 -17.77 -16.51
CA GLU A 401 7.38 -18.60 -17.62
C GLU A 401 8.12 -19.93 -17.72
N VAL A 402 9.40 -19.96 -17.33
CA VAL A 402 10.27 -21.14 -17.51
C VAL A 402 10.02 -22.17 -16.42
N SER A 403 10.09 -21.75 -15.17
CA SER A 403 9.87 -22.60 -14.00
C SER A 403 8.39 -22.81 -13.68
N LYS A 404 7.50 -21.97 -14.23
CA LYS A 404 6.07 -21.91 -13.88
C LYS A 404 5.82 -21.62 -12.39
N THR A 405 6.80 -20.99 -11.74
CA THR A 405 6.71 -20.60 -10.34
C THR A 405 6.01 -19.25 -10.26
N ALA A 406 4.87 -19.21 -9.58
CA ALA A 406 4.19 -17.96 -9.26
C ALA A 406 4.92 -17.23 -8.12
N ILE A 407 4.80 -15.90 -8.10
CA ILE A 407 5.19 -15.11 -6.93
C ILE A 407 4.46 -15.61 -5.67
N LYS A 408 5.01 -15.33 -4.49
CA LYS A 408 4.23 -15.47 -3.26
C LYS A 408 3.01 -14.55 -3.32
N ALA A 409 1.87 -15.06 -2.84
CA ALA A 409 0.60 -14.34 -2.88
C ALA A 409 0.75 -12.98 -2.16
N THR A 410 0.52 -11.88 -2.87
CA THR A 410 0.77 -10.53 -2.32
C THR A 410 -0.45 -9.65 -2.54
N PRO A 411 -1.50 -9.80 -1.69
CA PRO A 411 -2.64 -8.89 -1.67
C PRO A 411 -2.23 -7.61 -0.94
N GLN A 412 -1.57 -6.68 -1.63
CA GLN A 412 -1.12 -5.43 -1.01
C GLN A 412 -2.33 -4.67 -0.45
N ILE A 413 -2.25 -4.24 0.81
CA ILE A 413 -3.34 -3.55 1.51
C ILE A 413 -2.91 -2.13 1.81
N MET A 414 -3.77 -1.14 1.55
CA MET A 414 -3.64 0.20 2.13
C MET A 414 -4.86 0.50 3.00
N ILE A 415 -4.61 0.96 4.22
CA ILE A 415 -5.63 1.48 5.12
C ILE A 415 -5.43 2.99 5.26
N VAL A 416 -6.54 3.73 5.20
CA VAL A 416 -6.60 5.13 5.62
C VAL A 416 -7.41 5.23 6.90
N GLY A 417 -6.95 6.07 7.82
CA GLY A 417 -7.62 6.35 9.08
C GLY A 417 -7.66 7.84 9.39
N ILE A 418 -8.44 8.21 10.41
CA ILE A 418 -8.61 9.60 10.82
C ILE A 418 -8.14 9.81 12.25
N ILE A 419 -7.48 10.95 12.48
CA ILE A 419 -7.09 11.42 13.82
C ILE A 419 -7.80 12.76 14.04
N ASN A 420 -8.43 12.92 15.21
CA ASN A 420 -9.05 14.17 15.61
C ASN A 420 -8.14 14.85 16.66
N GLY A 421 -7.64 16.05 16.38
CA GLY A 421 -6.73 16.78 17.26
C GLY A 421 -5.25 16.38 17.08
N LEU A 422 -4.37 17.38 17.15
CA LEU A 422 -2.92 17.21 16.99
C LEU A 422 -2.32 16.47 18.20
N GLU A 423 -2.90 16.68 19.37
CA GLU A 423 -2.49 16.08 20.64
C GLU A 423 -2.67 14.55 20.70
N ASN A 424 -3.46 13.99 19.79
CA ASN A 424 -3.73 12.55 19.72
C ASN A 424 -2.79 11.84 18.74
N ILE A 425 -1.89 12.57 18.08
CA ILE A 425 -0.87 11.98 17.20
C ILE A 425 0.27 11.46 18.07
N ILE A 426 0.46 10.15 18.06
CA ILE A 426 1.56 9.45 18.72
C ILE A 426 2.63 9.06 17.70
N THR A 427 3.89 8.96 18.12
CA THR A 427 5.03 8.64 17.24
C THR A 427 5.84 7.51 17.84
N LEU A 428 6.61 6.83 16.99
CA LEU A 428 7.36 5.61 17.33
C LEU A 428 8.47 5.84 18.36
N PRO A 429 9.34 6.87 18.25
CA PRO A 429 10.51 6.97 19.11
C PRO A 429 10.16 7.20 20.58
N PHE A 430 10.86 6.53 21.49
CA PHE A 430 10.77 6.78 22.93
C PHE A 430 11.12 8.23 23.29
N LYS A 431 10.48 8.77 24.33
CA LYS A 431 10.50 10.20 24.65
C LYS A 431 11.31 10.54 25.89
N GLU A 432 11.20 9.76 26.96
CA GLU A 432 11.74 10.18 28.26
C GLU A 432 12.20 8.99 29.11
N SER A 433 13.46 9.03 29.55
CA SER A 433 14.03 8.05 30.46
C SER A 433 13.31 8.03 31.81
N GLY A 434 13.19 6.84 32.41
CA GLY A 434 12.45 6.59 33.64
C GLY A 434 10.98 6.26 33.40
N ASN A 435 10.48 6.40 32.17
CA ASN A 435 9.16 5.92 31.79
C ASN A 435 9.11 4.40 31.66
N ASP A 436 7.92 3.85 31.85
CA ASP A 436 7.65 2.44 31.80
C ASP A 436 7.42 1.97 30.36
N ILE A 437 7.88 0.75 30.07
CA ILE A 437 7.67 0.08 28.79
C ILE A 437 6.58 -0.99 28.96
N LEU A 438 5.45 -0.66 28.36
CA LEU A 438 4.24 -1.43 28.10
C LEU A 438 4.40 -2.48 26.99
N ILE A 439 4.00 -3.75 27.16
CA ILE A 439 3.59 -4.58 26.02
C ILE A 439 2.11 -4.95 26.11
N ILE A 440 1.38 -4.70 25.04
CA ILE A 440 -0.05 -5.03 24.89
C ILE A 440 -0.16 -6.28 24.03
N GLY A 441 -0.81 -7.30 24.57
CA GLY A 441 -0.98 -8.61 23.93
C GLY A 441 0.12 -9.62 24.28
N GLU A 442 -0.18 -10.87 23.97
CA GLU A 442 0.61 -12.05 24.31
C GLU A 442 1.46 -12.53 23.13
N THR A 443 2.67 -13.02 23.42
CA THR A 443 3.52 -13.71 22.43
C THR A 443 3.14 -15.18 22.36
N GLU A 444 2.92 -15.68 21.15
CA GLU A 444 2.70 -17.09 20.87
C GLU A 444 3.91 -17.67 20.10
N ALA A 445 4.01 -18.99 19.97
CA ALA A 445 5.07 -19.63 19.18
C ALA A 445 4.80 -19.55 17.66
N GLU A 446 4.55 -18.34 17.16
CA GLU A 446 4.15 -18.07 15.78
C GLU A 446 5.34 -17.51 15.00
N LEU A 447 6.19 -18.42 14.51
CA LEU A 447 7.39 -18.10 13.73
C LEU A 447 7.29 -18.55 12.27
N GLY A 448 6.22 -19.22 11.86
CA GLY A 448 6.05 -19.65 10.47
C GLY A 448 5.98 -18.47 9.52
N GLY A 449 6.89 -18.40 8.56
CA GLY A 449 6.99 -17.27 7.63
C GLY A 449 7.65 -16.01 8.20
N SER A 450 8.17 -16.06 9.43
CA SER A 450 8.89 -14.93 10.04
C SER A 450 10.23 -14.64 9.39
N GLU A 451 10.74 -13.42 9.59
CA GLU A 451 12.11 -13.06 9.24
C GLU A 451 13.14 -13.92 9.99
N TYR A 452 12.83 -14.35 11.22
CA TYR A 452 13.65 -15.29 11.97
C TYR A 452 13.81 -16.63 11.27
N HIS A 453 12.72 -17.23 10.78
CA HIS A 453 12.78 -18.48 10.01
C HIS A 453 13.60 -18.30 8.73
N SER A 454 13.35 -17.24 7.95
CA SER A 454 14.03 -17.05 6.67
C SER A 454 15.51 -16.71 6.83
N VAL A 455 15.86 -15.74 7.69
CA VAL A 455 17.23 -15.20 7.79
C VAL A 455 18.16 -16.13 8.58
N ILE A 456 17.65 -16.76 9.65
CA ILE A 456 18.50 -17.55 10.56
C ILE A 456 18.53 -19.02 10.15
N HIS A 457 17.37 -19.58 9.78
CA HIS A 457 17.22 -21.01 9.55
C HIS A 457 17.10 -21.38 8.07
N LEU A 458 16.93 -20.40 7.18
CA LEU A 458 16.63 -20.62 5.75
C LEU A 458 15.39 -21.49 5.56
N ILE A 459 14.39 -21.27 6.42
CA ILE A 459 13.12 -21.98 6.46
C ILE A 459 12.02 -21.07 5.89
N GLU A 460 11.25 -21.58 4.93
CA GLU A 460 10.08 -20.88 4.38
C GLU A 460 8.75 -21.37 4.99
N GLY A 461 8.79 -22.44 5.77
CA GLY A 461 7.63 -23.07 6.38
C GLY A 461 7.35 -22.68 7.83
N GLY A 462 6.49 -23.47 8.45
CA GLY A 462 5.96 -23.26 9.80
C GLY A 462 4.52 -22.78 9.78
N ILE A 463 3.94 -22.64 10.97
CA ILE A 463 2.56 -22.15 11.13
C ILE A 463 2.61 -20.62 11.23
N PRO A 464 2.00 -19.87 10.28
CA PRO A 464 1.92 -18.42 10.37
C PRO A 464 0.94 -17.99 11.48
N PRO A 465 0.99 -16.72 11.92
CA PRO A 465 0.10 -16.20 12.95
C PRO A 465 -1.39 -16.41 12.62
N LYS A 466 -2.19 -16.75 13.64
CA LYS A 466 -3.64 -16.89 13.50
C LYS A 466 -4.39 -15.73 14.10
N ILE A 467 -5.39 -15.25 13.38
CA ILE A 467 -6.07 -14.01 13.72
C ILE A 467 -7.37 -14.28 14.47
N ASP A 468 -7.37 -13.94 15.75
CA ASP A 468 -8.57 -13.83 16.59
C ASP A 468 -9.11 -12.39 16.52
N GLU A 469 -10.12 -12.15 15.68
CA GLU A 469 -10.62 -10.79 15.47
C GLU A 469 -11.22 -10.15 16.74
N GLU A 470 -11.68 -10.95 17.70
CA GLU A 470 -12.27 -10.43 18.94
C GLU A 470 -11.18 -9.93 19.89
N LYS A 471 -10.08 -10.68 20.03
CA LYS A 471 -8.90 -10.21 20.77
C LYS A 471 -8.29 -8.97 20.12
N ILE A 472 -8.15 -8.96 18.79
CA ILE A 472 -7.63 -7.79 18.05
C ILE A 472 -8.50 -6.56 18.31
N GLN A 473 -9.83 -6.69 18.18
CA GLN A 473 -10.74 -5.59 18.41
C GLN A 473 -10.69 -5.08 19.85
N ALA A 474 -10.58 -5.98 20.84
CA ALA A 474 -10.43 -5.61 22.24
C ALA A 474 -9.15 -4.79 22.50
N ARG A 475 -8.02 -5.21 21.91
CA ARG A 475 -6.73 -4.49 22.00
C ARG A 475 -6.81 -3.10 21.38
N TRP A 476 -7.44 -2.96 20.22
CA TRP A 476 -7.63 -1.66 19.57
C TRP A 476 -8.54 -0.74 20.37
N ASN A 477 -9.64 -1.26 20.92
CA ASN A 477 -10.53 -0.50 21.79
C ASN A 477 -9.81 0.01 23.06
N LEU A 478 -8.95 -0.82 23.65
CA LEU A 478 -8.09 -0.39 24.75
C LEU A 478 -7.19 0.77 24.30
N LEU A 479 -6.46 0.62 23.18
CA LEU A 479 -5.57 1.68 22.67
C LEU A 479 -6.31 3.00 22.45
N PHE A 480 -7.51 2.99 21.87
CA PHE A 480 -8.30 4.21 21.70
C PHE A 480 -8.69 4.86 23.04
N GLU A 481 -9.03 4.07 24.06
CA GLU A 481 -9.28 4.59 25.41
C GLU A 481 -8.01 5.21 26.02
N LEU A 482 -6.85 4.56 25.83
CA LEU A 482 -5.56 5.06 26.31
C LEU A 482 -5.17 6.39 25.63
N TYR A 483 -5.45 6.55 24.33
CA TYR A 483 -5.25 7.81 23.61
C TYR A 483 -6.17 8.92 24.13
N GLN A 484 -7.46 8.63 24.31
CA GLN A 484 -8.41 9.61 24.85
C GLN A 484 -8.00 10.13 26.23
N LYS A 485 -7.42 9.26 27.06
CA LYS A 485 -6.90 9.59 28.39
C LYS A 485 -5.48 10.14 28.40
N ARG A 486 -4.79 10.14 27.23
CA ARG A 486 -3.41 10.61 27.05
C ARG A 486 -2.39 9.86 27.91
N LEU A 487 -2.56 8.54 28.00
CA LEU A 487 -1.71 7.66 28.81
C LEU A 487 -0.51 7.09 28.03
N ILE A 488 -0.43 7.37 26.72
CA ILE A 488 0.62 6.88 25.82
C ILE A 488 1.51 8.04 25.38
N LYS A 489 2.83 7.87 25.47
CA LYS A 489 3.84 8.84 25.01
C LYS A 489 4.50 8.46 23.68
N ALA A 490 4.74 7.17 23.50
CA ALA A 490 5.24 6.56 22.27
C ALA A 490 4.53 5.22 22.08
N ASN A 491 4.34 4.80 20.83
CA ASN A 491 3.73 3.53 20.49
C ASN A 491 4.33 3.00 19.20
N HIS A 492 4.51 1.69 19.15
CA HIS A 492 4.97 0.96 17.98
C HIS A 492 4.33 -0.43 17.98
N ASP A 493 3.85 -0.90 16.84
CA ASP A 493 3.33 -2.26 16.73
C ASP A 493 4.44 -3.31 16.56
N VAL A 494 4.18 -4.54 17.01
CA VAL A 494 5.17 -5.62 16.95
C VAL A 494 4.97 -6.45 15.68
N ASN A 495 5.92 -6.34 14.76
CA ASN A 495 5.90 -7.00 13.45
C ASN A 495 7.19 -7.81 13.19
N LYS A 496 7.77 -7.64 12.00
CA LYS A 496 8.93 -8.38 11.47
C LYS A 496 10.10 -8.34 12.47
N GLY A 497 10.61 -9.52 12.81
CA GLY A 497 11.70 -9.68 13.79
C GLY A 497 11.27 -9.66 15.27
N GLY A 498 9.99 -9.45 15.57
CA GLY A 498 9.43 -9.56 16.91
C GLY A 498 9.74 -8.38 17.83
N PHE A 499 9.30 -8.49 19.09
CA PHE A 499 9.22 -7.34 19.98
C PHE A 499 10.59 -6.74 20.35
N ILE A 500 11.66 -7.55 20.29
CA ILE A 500 13.01 -7.03 20.58
C ILE A 500 13.50 -6.07 19.48
N ILE A 501 13.13 -6.32 18.22
CA ILE A 501 13.41 -5.41 17.12
C ILE A 501 12.58 -4.14 17.28
N THR A 502 11.28 -4.27 17.60
CA THR A 502 10.40 -3.14 17.93
C THR A 502 10.99 -2.23 19.02
N ILE A 503 11.46 -2.79 20.14
CA ILE A 503 12.09 -2.00 21.22
C ILE A 503 13.36 -1.30 20.73
N ALA A 504 14.17 -1.98 19.90
CA ALA A 504 15.39 -1.39 19.36
C ALA A 504 15.06 -0.20 18.45
N GLU A 505 14.09 -0.34 17.54
CA GLU A 505 13.62 0.72 16.64
C GLU A 505 13.14 1.96 17.42
N MET A 506 12.37 1.74 18.49
CA MET A 506 11.92 2.82 19.38
C MET A 506 13.08 3.55 20.10
N CYS A 507 14.24 2.89 20.29
CA CYS A 507 15.41 3.49 20.93
C CYS A 507 16.28 4.35 19.98
N PHE A 508 16.18 4.20 18.65
CA PHE A 508 17.20 4.70 17.72
C PHE A 508 17.29 6.23 17.58
N LYS A 509 16.16 6.95 17.56
CA LYS A 509 16.15 8.39 17.25
C LYS A 509 16.86 9.22 18.32
N ASP A 510 16.47 9.00 19.58
CA ASP A 510 16.91 9.80 20.72
C ASP A 510 18.01 9.10 21.55
N LYS A 511 18.54 7.98 21.04
CA LYS A 511 19.66 7.20 21.62
C LYS A 511 19.40 6.73 23.06
N PHE A 512 18.15 6.38 23.34
CA PHE A 512 17.78 5.73 24.59
C PHE A 512 18.26 4.27 24.62
N GLY A 513 18.13 3.67 25.79
CA GLY A 513 18.18 2.23 26.00
C GLY A 513 17.03 1.82 26.93
N ALA A 514 17.08 0.58 27.39
CA ALA A 514 16.02 0.01 28.21
C ALA A 514 16.55 -1.08 29.14
N ASP A 515 16.03 -1.11 30.36
CA ASP A 515 16.19 -2.25 31.25
C ASP A 515 14.91 -3.09 31.16
N ILE A 516 14.99 -4.23 30.50
CA ILE A 516 13.90 -5.16 30.20
C ILE A 516 13.98 -6.38 31.13
N ASP A 517 12.89 -6.69 31.82
CA ASP A 517 12.72 -7.90 32.64
C ASP A 517 11.57 -8.75 32.09
N LEU A 518 11.92 -9.92 31.55
CA LEU A 518 10.98 -10.85 30.94
C LEU A 518 10.45 -11.93 31.89
N THR A 519 10.89 -11.92 33.16
CA THR A 519 10.53 -12.95 34.15
C THR A 519 9.02 -13.11 34.31
N GLY A 520 8.27 -12.00 34.20
CA GLY A 520 6.82 -11.96 34.32
C GLY A 520 6.04 -12.03 33.00
N TYR A 521 6.72 -12.06 31.85
CA TYR A 521 6.07 -11.97 30.53
C TYR A 521 5.94 -13.31 29.79
N ASN A 522 6.82 -14.28 30.05
CA ASN A 522 6.82 -15.56 29.35
C ASN A 522 5.72 -16.54 29.85
N PHE A 523 4.45 -16.16 29.69
CA PHE A 523 3.30 -16.94 30.17
C PHE A 523 3.16 -18.32 29.51
N ASN A 524 3.63 -18.44 28.27
CA ASN A 524 3.51 -19.64 27.45
C ASN A 524 4.72 -20.58 27.57
N ASN A 525 5.68 -20.27 28.45
CA ASN A 525 6.93 -21.03 28.62
C ASN A 525 7.63 -21.30 27.28
N LEU A 526 7.69 -20.25 26.46
CA LEU A 526 8.38 -20.23 25.17
C LEU A 526 9.89 -20.32 25.37
N ARG A 527 10.60 -20.85 24.38
CA ARG A 527 12.05 -20.70 24.35
C ARG A 527 12.42 -19.23 24.18
N ASP A 528 13.62 -18.86 24.61
CA ASP A 528 14.09 -17.46 24.54
C ASP A 528 14.03 -16.89 23.11
N ASP A 529 14.34 -17.70 22.09
CA ASP A 529 14.26 -17.26 20.69
C ASP A 529 12.82 -17.10 20.19
N GLU A 530 11.92 -18.00 20.59
CA GLU A 530 10.49 -17.88 20.28
C GLU A 530 9.87 -16.63 20.91
N LEU A 531 10.21 -16.37 22.18
CA LEU A 531 9.72 -15.21 22.92
C LEU A 531 10.18 -13.89 22.28
N LEU A 532 11.46 -13.80 21.89
CA LEU A 532 12.06 -12.58 21.36
C LEU A 532 11.64 -12.28 19.92
N PHE A 533 11.55 -13.31 19.06
CA PHE A 533 11.46 -13.12 17.61
C PHE A 533 10.13 -13.50 16.99
N SER A 534 9.16 -14.02 17.76
CA SER A 534 7.84 -14.30 17.20
C SER A 534 7.17 -13.02 16.70
N GLU A 535 6.53 -13.14 15.53
CA GLU A 535 5.82 -12.09 14.81
C GLU A 535 4.30 -12.19 15.04
N THR A 536 3.87 -12.70 16.20
CA THR A 536 2.45 -12.68 16.61
C THR A 536 1.88 -11.28 16.44
N VAL A 537 0.89 -11.15 15.55
CA VAL A 537 0.37 -9.86 15.09
C VAL A 537 -0.59 -9.21 16.09
N GLY A 538 -0.73 -7.89 15.98
CA GLY A 538 -1.66 -7.11 16.80
C GLY A 538 -1.22 -6.96 18.24
N ARG A 539 0.09 -6.96 18.47
CA ARG A 539 0.74 -6.54 19.72
C ARG A 539 1.33 -5.15 19.56
N PHE A 540 1.50 -4.45 20.67
CA PHE A 540 2.04 -3.10 20.68
C PHE A 540 3.01 -2.91 21.84
N VAL A 541 4.08 -2.15 21.62
CA VAL A 541 4.97 -1.65 22.67
C VAL A 541 4.66 -0.18 22.90
N ILE A 542 4.30 0.18 24.13
CA ILE A 542 3.97 1.56 24.50
C ILE A 542 4.91 2.11 25.57
N GLU A 543 5.18 3.40 25.50
CA GLU A 543 5.78 4.17 26.59
C GLU A 543 4.71 4.88 27.40
N THR A 544 4.79 4.79 28.72
CA THR A 544 3.89 5.51 29.64
C THR A 544 4.62 6.07 30.85
N ASN A 545 4.02 7.05 31.52
CA ASN A 545 4.54 7.55 32.78
C ASN A 545 4.33 6.48 33.87
N PRO A 546 5.29 6.24 34.79
CA PRO A 546 5.11 5.21 35.83
C PRO A 546 3.90 5.44 36.72
N LYS A 547 3.48 6.70 36.92
CA LYS A 547 2.30 7.03 37.72
C LYS A 547 0.98 6.60 37.07
N ASP A 548 0.99 6.39 35.76
CA ASP A 548 -0.20 6.09 34.94
C ASP A 548 -0.35 4.56 34.74
N GLN A 549 0.62 3.76 35.19
CA GLN A 549 0.66 2.31 35.03
C GLN A 549 -0.60 1.62 35.59
N ASP A 550 -1.01 1.95 36.82
CA ASP A 550 -2.15 1.32 37.48
C ASP A 550 -3.46 1.57 36.71
N GLU A 551 -3.66 2.79 36.20
CA GLU A 551 -4.85 3.12 35.40
C GLU A 551 -4.87 2.33 34.08
N ILE A 552 -3.71 2.13 33.44
CA ILE A 552 -3.62 1.31 32.22
C ILE A 552 -3.98 -0.14 32.50
N LEU A 553 -3.50 -0.71 33.62
CA LEU A 553 -3.80 -2.09 33.99
C LEU A 553 -5.28 -2.29 34.35
N ASP A 554 -5.89 -1.33 35.04
CA ASP A 554 -7.34 -1.35 35.32
C ASP A 554 -8.18 -1.32 34.02
N LEU A 555 -7.75 -0.49 33.05
CA LEU A 555 -8.40 -0.45 31.73
C LEU A 555 -8.18 -1.75 30.96
N ALA A 556 -6.97 -2.32 31.01
CA ALA A 556 -6.65 -3.59 30.38
C ALA A 556 -7.54 -4.72 30.89
N GLU A 557 -7.77 -4.80 32.21
CA GLU A 557 -8.71 -5.76 32.81
C GLU A 557 -10.14 -5.52 32.32
N LYS A 558 -10.60 -4.27 32.29
CA LYS A 558 -11.93 -3.90 31.80
C LYS A 558 -12.18 -4.31 30.35
N PHE A 559 -11.17 -4.18 29.48
CA PHE A 559 -11.25 -4.59 28.07
C PHE A 559 -10.89 -6.06 27.84
N ASN A 560 -10.50 -6.80 28.89
CA ASN A 560 -10.01 -8.19 28.83
C ASN A 560 -8.82 -8.34 27.87
N VAL A 561 -7.82 -7.47 28.03
CA VAL A 561 -6.59 -7.42 27.24
C VAL A 561 -5.39 -7.64 28.15
N SER A 562 -4.47 -8.51 27.75
CA SER A 562 -3.20 -8.68 28.46
C SER A 562 -2.30 -7.47 28.24
N VAL A 563 -1.86 -6.84 29.34
CA VAL A 563 -0.87 -5.76 29.33
C VAL A 563 0.16 -6.03 30.41
N ASN A 564 1.44 -6.00 30.03
CA ASN A 564 2.54 -6.32 30.93
C ASN A 564 3.61 -5.24 30.90
N LYS A 565 4.03 -4.78 32.07
CA LYS A 565 5.26 -4.00 32.20
C LYS A 565 6.43 -4.91 31.93
N ILE A 566 7.21 -4.60 30.90
CA ILE A 566 8.40 -5.37 30.53
C ILE A 566 9.69 -4.63 30.85
N GLY A 567 9.64 -3.34 31.19
CA GLY A 567 10.86 -2.63 31.52
C GLY A 567 10.70 -1.15 31.79
N VAL A 568 11.85 -0.48 31.86
CA VAL A 568 11.97 0.97 32.10
C VAL A 568 12.99 1.55 31.12
N LEU A 569 12.69 2.73 30.56
CA LEU A 569 13.59 3.43 29.66
C LEU A 569 14.80 4.02 30.38
N THR A 570 15.97 3.87 29.79
CA THR A 570 17.23 4.39 30.34
C THR A 570 17.84 5.45 29.43
N SER A 571 18.59 6.38 30.01
CA SER A 571 19.35 7.38 29.24
C SER A 571 20.63 6.83 28.61
N MET A 572 20.98 5.57 28.91
CA MET A 572 22.18 4.92 28.41
C MET A 572 21.82 4.16 27.12
N PRO A 573 22.64 4.20 26.06
CA PRO A 573 22.36 3.52 24.79
C PRO A 573 22.64 2.00 24.87
N GLU A 574 22.06 1.34 25.87
CA GLU A 574 22.17 -0.08 26.15
C GLU A 574 20.78 -0.65 26.47
N ILE A 575 20.40 -1.74 25.80
CA ILE A 575 19.26 -2.56 26.18
C ILE A 575 19.79 -3.73 27.00
N ASN A 576 19.43 -3.78 28.28
CA ASN A 576 19.71 -4.89 29.19
C ASN A 576 18.46 -5.77 29.27
N ILE A 577 18.60 -7.08 29.06
CA ILE A 577 17.47 -8.02 29.11
C ILE A 577 17.78 -9.09 30.14
N THR A 578 16.88 -9.23 31.13
CA THR A 578 16.91 -10.28 32.15
C THR A 578 15.68 -11.19 32.05
N GLY A 579 15.70 -12.32 32.75
CA GLY A 579 14.60 -13.29 32.75
C GLY A 579 14.63 -14.30 31.59
N LEU A 580 15.68 -14.25 30.78
CA LEU A 580 16.05 -15.30 29.81
C LEU A 580 16.95 -16.35 30.48
N ASN A 581 17.28 -17.44 29.79
CA ASN A 581 18.28 -18.39 30.31
C ASN A 581 19.66 -17.75 30.44
N GLN A 582 19.97 -16.76 29.61
CA GLN A 582 21.18 -15.96 29.68
C GLN A 582 20.83 -14.48 29.47
N ASP A 583 21.20 -13.64 30.43
CA ASP A 583 21.03 -12.18 30.31
C ASP A 583 21.74 -11.64 29.07
N LEU A 584 21.08 -10.69 28.39
CA LEU A 584 21.58 -10.08 27.17
C LEU A 584 21.86 -8.59 27.37
N LYS A 585 22.90 -8.12 26.68
CA LYS A 585 23.25 -6.70 26.59
C LYS A 585 23.48 -6.30 25.14
N LEU A 586 22.70 -5.34 24.69
CA LEU A 586 22.70 -4.85 23.31
C LEU A 586 23.05 -3.36 23.30
N ASN A 587 23.98 -2.97 22.43
CA ASN A 587 24.34 -1.57 22.25
C ASN A 587 23.46 -0.95 21.17
N THR A 588 22.62 0.02 21.54
CA THR A 588 21.64 0.59 20.60
C THR A 588 22.30 1.39 19.47
N ASN A 589 23.48 1.97 19.69
CA ASN A 589 24.23 2.65 18.62
C ASN A 589 24.76 1.65 17.59
N LYS A 590 25.32 0.51 18.02
CA LYS A 590 25.78 -0.54 17.09
C LYS A 590 24.61 -1.10 16.28
N MET A 591 23.48 -1.34 16.94
CA MET A 591 22.26 -1.80 16.29
C MET A 591 21.77 -0.80 15.25
N LYS A 592 21.74 0.49 15.59
CA LYS A 592 21.35 1.55 14.66
C LYS A 592 22.30 1.65 13.46
N GLU A 593 23.61 1.51 13.67
CA GLU A 593 24.58 1.52 12.59
C GLU A 593 24.32 0.40 11.58
N LEU A 594 24.10 -0.83 12.06
CA LEU A 594 23.70 -1.96 11.21
C LEU A 594 22.37 -1.70 10.49
N TYR A 595 21.37 -1.19 11.22
CA TYR A 595 20.06 -0.85 10.68
C TYR A 595 20.13 0.19 9.56
N ASP A 596 20.93 1.24 9.72
CA ASP A 596 21.04 2.34 8.77
C ASP A 596 21.89 1.97 7.54
N SER A 597 22.91 1.11 7.69
CA SER A 597 23.92 0.89 6.65
C SER A 597 23.57 -0.20 5.63
N THR A 598 22.71 -1.18 5.97
CA THR A 598 22.42 -2.34 5.10
C THR A 598 22.10 -1.96 3.65
N ILE A 599 21.05 -1.16 3.41
CA ILE A 599 20.65 -0.80 2.04
C ILE A 599 21.69 0.11 1.37
N PRO A 600 22.18 1.19 2.01
CA PRO A 600 23.26 1.99 1.44
C PRO A 600 24.46 1.16 0.98
N ASP A 601 24.96 0.26 1.82
CA ASP A 601 26.13 -0.58 1.51
C ASP A 601 25.86 -1.49 0.31
N LEU A 602 24.65 -2.05 0.20
CA LEU A 602 24.22 -2.86 -0.95
C LEU A 602 24.12 -2.04 -2.25
N MET A 603 23.88 -0.74 -2.18
CA MET A 603 23.69 0.15 -3.35
C MET A 603 24.97 0.83 -3.84
N GLU A 604 26.05 0.77 -3.05
CA GLU A 604 27.37 1.32 -3.40
C GLU A 604 28.26 0.35 -4.20
N ILE A 605 27.84 -0.93 -4.31
CA ILE A 605 28.46 -1.97 -5.14
C ILE A 605 28.08 -1.76 -6.61
#